data_AF-A0A831NSG5-F1
#
_entry.id   AF-A0A831NSG5-F1
#
_cell.length_a   1.000
_cell.length_b   1.000
_cell.length_c   1.000
_cell.angle_alpha   90.00
_cell.angle_beta   90.00
_cell.angle_gamma   90.00
#
_symmetry.space_group_name_H-M   'P 1'
#
loop_
_entity.id
_entity.type
_entity.pdbx_description
1 polymer ?
#
loop_
_entity_poly.entity_id
_entity_poly.type
_entity_poly.pdbx_seq_one_letter_code
_entity_poly.pdbx_strand_id
1 'polypeptide(L)'
;MTTHPPSRDIAIHYALENKWKEAHGENLRLLEIDPQDIDTLNRLAYALVRLSKFRKAKEYYQQVIKKDKTNPIALKNLKRLDTISRSGKNLLQNQSDGMRLQDVFIEEAGKTKTIDLKNVADKKTLSLLQPGNTVVLVVKRSKVFVQMTNKTYLGMLPDNVGMRMIPLINGGNEYSACIKAFGDKFVTVFIKETKKMAKFKNQPSFMNVPVNILSEK
;
A
#
# COMPACT_ATOMS: atom_id res chain seq x y z
N MET A 1 -26.74 13.65 -11.10
CA MET A 1 -27.10 12.43 -11.83
C MET A 1 -26.01 12.20 -12.86
N THR A 2 -25.32 11.06 -12.83
CA THR A 2 -24.20 10.76 -13.74
C THR A 2 -24.72 10.52 -15.15
N THR A 3 -24.18 11.24 -16.13
CA THR A 3 -24.68 11.32 -17.53
C THR A 3 -24.14 10.24 -18.46
N HIS A 4 -23.45 9.21 -17.94
CA HIS A 4 -22.85 8.14 -18.74
C HIS A 4 -23.42 6.77 -18.35
N PRO A 5 -23.43 5.79 -19.28
CA PRO A 5 -23.75 4.40 -18.96
C PRO A 5 -22.76 3.82 -17.93
N PRO A 6 -23.16 2.83 -17.13
CA PRO A 6 -22.26 2.17 -16.19
C PRO A 6 -21.05 1.59 -16.92
N SER A 7 -19.84 1.91 -16.47
CA SER A 7 -18.60 1.50 -17.13
C SER A 7 -17.58 0.92 -16.16
N ARG A 8 -17.06 -0.26 -16.52
CA ARG A 8 -15.94 -0.91 -15.83
C ARG A 8 -14.73 0.02 -15.71
N ASP A 9 -14.38 0.70 -16.79
CA ASP A 9 -13.17 1.53 -16.84
C ASP A 9 -13.30 2.75 -15.94
N ILE A 10 -14.51 3.32 -15.83
CA ILE A 10 -14.80 4.44 -14.92
C ILE A 10 -14.69 3.97 -13.46
N ALA A 11 -15.24 2.80 -13.13
CA ALA A 11 -15.11 2.23 -11.79
C ALA A 11 -13.65 1.98 -11.40
N ILE A 12 -12.84 1.47 -12.34
CA ILE A 12 -11.41 1.26 -12.16
C ILE A 12 -10.67 2.59 -12.01
N HIS A 13 -10.99 3.58 -12.86
CA HIS A 13 -10.39 4.91 -12.79
C HIS A 13 -10.63 5.56 -11.43
N TYR A 14 -11.86 5.53 -10.91
CA TYR A 14 -12.14 6.02 -9.55
C TYR A 14 -11.34 5.28 -8.48
N ALA A 15 -11.19 3.95 -8.58
CA ALA A 15 -10.37 3.19 -7.66
C ALA A 15 -8.89 3.59 -7.72
N LEU A 16 -8.35 3.85 -8.91
CA LEU A 16 -6.97 4.31 -9.11
C LEU A 16 -6.74 5.70 -8.50
N GLU A 17 -7.76 6.57 -8.54
CA GLU A 17 -7.72 7.91 -7.94
C GLU A 17 -8.03 7.93 -6.42
N ASN A 18 -8.15 6.76 -5.78
CA ASN A 18 -8.61 6.63 -4.38
C ASN A 18 -10.02 7.21 -4.11
N LYS A 19 -10.84 7.40 -5.15
CA LYS A 19 -12.25 7.85 -5.06
C LYS A 19 -13.17 6.66 -4.77
N TRP A 20 -13.05 6.12 -3.56
CA TRP A 20 -13.70 4.84 -3.18
C TRP A 20 -15.23 4.91 -3.13
N LYS A 21 -15.82 6.08 -2.86
CA LYS A 21 -17.28 6.24 -2.82
C LYS A 21 -17.86 6.18 -4.23
N GLU A 22 -17.18 6.81 -5.17
CA GLU A 22 -17.49 6.87 -6.59
C GLU A 22 -17.27 5.50 -7.23
N ALA A 23 -16.13 4.85 -6.95
CA ALA A 23 -15.87 3.48 -7.39
C ALA A 23 -16.94 2.50 -6.87
N HIS A 24 -17.37 2.65 -5.60
CA HIS A 24 -18.47 1.85 -5.04
C HIS A 24 -19.78 2.10 -5.79
N GLY A 25 -20.15 3.36 -6.03
CA GLY A 25 -21.37 3.72 -6.76
C GLY A 25 -21.38 3.16 -8.18
N GLU A 26 -20.27 3.28 -8.90
CA GLU A 26 -20.17 2.80 -10.27
C GLU A 26 -20.20 1.26 -10.36
N ASN A 27 -19.53 0.56 -9.43
CA ASN A 27 -19.63 -0.91 -9.38
C ASN A 27 -21.04 -1.40 -9.01
N LEU A 28 -21.81 -0.65 -8.21
CA LEU A 28 -23.21 -1.01 -7.95
C LEU A 28 -24.05 -0.91 -9.22
N ARG A 29 -23.89 0.16 -10.01
CA ARG A 29 -24.58 0.32 -11.30
C ARG A 29 -24.22 -0.80 -12.29
N LEU A 30 -22.96 -1.27 -12.29
CA LEU A 30 -22.56 -2.42 -13.10
C LEU A 30 -23.26 -3.73 -12.65
N LEU A 31 -23.45 -3.93 -11.35
CA LEU A 31 -24.19 -5.10 -10.83
C LEU A 31 -25.69 -5.03 -11.06
N GLU A 32 -26.28 -3.85 -11.31
CA GLU A 32 -27.68 -3.75 -11.75
C GLU A 32 -27.86 -4.36 -13.15
N ILE A 33 -26.82 -4.33 -13.98
CA ILE A 33 -26.82 -4.91 -15.33
C ILE A 33 -26.50 -6.41 -15.26
N ASP A 34 -25.42 -6.79 -14.57
CA ASP A 34 -25.05 -8.18 -14.34
C ASP A 34 -24.79 -8.45 -12.85
N PRO A 35 -25.80 -8.95 -12.11
CA PRO A 35 -25.65 -9.30 -10.70
C PRO A 35 -24.68 -10.46 -10.43
N GLN A 36 -24.26 -11.18 -11.47
CA GLN A 36 -23.43 -12.38 -11.35
C GLN A 36 -21.95 -12.11 -11.66
N ASP A 37 -21.59 -10.91 -12.15
CA ASP A 37 -20.22 -10.56 -12.50
C ASP A 37 -19.27 -10.66 -11.30
N ILE A 38 -18.45 -11.71 -11.30
CA ILE A 38 -17.45 -12.01 -10.27
C ILE A 38 -16.42 -10.88 -10.13
N ASP A 39 -15.98 -10.29 -11.24
CA ASP A 39 -15.00 -9.21 -11.23
C ASP A 39 -15.59 -7.95 -10.58
N THR A 40 -16.83 -7.59 -10.93
CA THR A 40 -17.51 -6.44 -10.33
C THR A 40 -17.79 -6.67 -8.85
N LEU A 41 -18.23 -7.87 -8.45
CA LEU A 41 -18.41 -8.23 -7.03
C LEU A 41 -17.09 -8.10 -6.24
N ASN A 42 -15.98 -8.55 -6.80
CA ASN A 42 -14.65 -8.41 -6.20
C ASN A 42 -14.22 -6.93 -6.08
N ARG A 43 -14.42 -6.13 -7.12
CA ARG A 43 -14.13 -4.67 -7.10
C ARG A 43 -14.99 -3.93 -6.07
N LEU A 44 -16.28 -4.23 -6.02
CA LEU A 44 -17.21 -3.64 -5.06
C LEU A 44 -16.83 -4.00 -3.61
N ALA A 45 -16.54 -5.27 -3.36
CA ALA A 45 -16.07 -5.73 -2.05
C ALA A 45 -14.79 -5.00 -1.64
N TYR A 46 -13.84 -4.83 -2.57
CA TYR A 46 -12.60 -4.10 -2.32
C TYR A 46 -12.86 -2.62 -2.00
N ALA A 47 -13.74 -1.94 -2.75
CA ALA A 47 -14.13 -0.56 -2.47
C ALA A 47 -14.75 -0.43 -1.06
N LEU A 48 -15.58 -1.39 -0.65
CA LEU A 48 -16.15 -1.44 0.71
C LEU A 48 -15.08 -1.63 1.79
N VAL A 49 -14.03 -2.43 1.55
CA VAL A 49 -12.87 -2.51 2.45
C VAL A 49 -12.21 -1.15 2.62
N ARG A 50 -11.99 -0.43 1.51
CA ARG A 50 -11.38 0.92 1.54
C ARG A 50 -12.27 1.95 2.23
N LEU A 51 -13.58 1.76 2.21
CA LEU A 51 -14.56 2.55 2.96
C LEU A 51 -14.78 2.07 4.41
N SER A 52 -13.95 1.14 4.92
CA SER A 52 -14.08 0.54 6.26
C SER A 52 -15.41 -0.17 6.53
N LYS A 53 -16.16 -0.54 5.48
CA LYS A 53 -17.43 -1.27 5.57
C LYS A 53 -17.17 -2.78 5.54
N PHE A 54 -16.37 -3.28 6.49
CA PHE A 54 -15.84 -4.65 6.49
C PHE A 54 -16.90 -5.76 6.47
N ARG A 55 -18.01 -5.57 7.20
CA ARG A 55 -19.11 -6.56 7.22
C ARG A 55 -19.71 -6.75 5.83
N LYS A 56 -20.06 -5.64 5.16
CA LYS A 56 -20.60 -5.69 3.79
C LYS A 56 -19.57 -6.21 2.79
N ALA A 57 -18.30 -5.81 2.91
CA ALA A 57 -17.23 -6.33 2.06
C ALA A 57 -17.13 -7.87 2.17
N LYS A 58 -17.22 -8.40 3.40
CA LYS A 58 -17.22 -9.85 3.64
C LYS A 58 -18.40 -10.55 2.95
N GLU A 59 -19.61 -9.99 3.04
CA GLU A 59 -20.81 -10.52 2.37
C GLU A 59 -20.60 -10.64 0.85
N TYR A 60 -20.03 -9.62 0.19
CA TYR A 60 -19.75 -9.67 -1.25
C TYR A 60 -18.64 -10.66 -1.62
N TYR A 61 -17.54 -10.73 -0.86
CA TYR A 61 -16.53 -11.77 -1.11
C TYR A 61 -17.08 -13.18 -0.90
N GLN A 62 -17.97 -13.39 0.07
CA GLN A 62 -18.66 -14.68 0.24
C GLN A 62 -19.56 -15.00 -0.95
N GLN A 63 -20.21 -14.01 -1.57
CA GLN A 63 -20.96 -14.21 -2.81
C GLN A 63 -20.03 -14.64 -3.96
N VAL A 64 -18.84 -14.05 -4.09
CA VAL A 64 -17.84 -14.50 -5.06
C VAL A 64 -17.47 -15.97 -4.81
N ILE A 65 -17.16 -16.36 -3.58
CA ILE A 65 -16.80 -17.75 -3.25
C ILE A 65 -17.94 -18.74 -3.50
N LYS A 66 -19.20 -18.33 -3.34
CA LYS A 66 -20.35 -19.17 -3.70
C LYS A 66 -20.39 -19.49 -5.21
N LYS A 67 -19.92 -18.57 -6.06
CA LYS A 67 -19.90 -18.71 -7.53
C LYS A 67 -18.62 -19.38 -8.01
N ASP A 68 -17.48 -18.92 -7.51
CA ASP A 68 -16.14 -19.44 -7.79
C ASP A 68 -15.44 -19.75 -6.47
N LYS A 69 -15.49 -21.02 -6.06
CA LYS A 69 -14.92 -21.50 -4.79
C LYS A 69 -13.41 -21.35 -4.73
N THR A 70 -12.75 -21.27 -5.88
CA THR A 70 -11.29 -21.21 -6.01
C THR A 70 -10.75 -19.79 -6.20
N ASN A 71 -11.62 -18.77 -6.18
CA ASN A 71 -11.25 -17.40 -6.48
C ASN A 71 -10.14 -16.88 -5.53
N PRO A 72 -8.90 -16.66 -6.02
CA PRO A 72 -7.77 -16.34 -5.15
C PRO A 72 -7.92 -14.96 -4.51
N ILE A 73 -8.59 -14.02 -5.19
CA ILE A 73 -8.82 -12.66 -4.71
C ILE A 73 -9.77 -12.69 -3.51
N ALA A 74 -10.91 -13.36 -3.64
CA ALA A 74 -11.90 -13.43 -2.57
C ALA A 74 -11.37 -14.23 -1.36
N LEU A 75 -10.71 -15.37 -1.58
CA LEU A 75 -10.12 -16.17 -0.49
C LEU A 75 -9.09 -15.39 0.32
N LYS A 76 -8.17 -14.68 -0.36
CA LYS A 76 -7.15 -13.86 0.29
C LYS A 76 -7.78 -12.74 1.12
N ASN A 77 -8.78 -12.05 0.57
CA ASN A 77 -9.42 -10.93 1.26
C ASN A 77 -10.33 -11.37 2.42
N LEU A 78 -11.02 -12.50 2.32
CA LEU A 78 -11.80 -13.05 3.44
C LEU A 78 -10.92 -13.39 4.64
N LYS A 79 -9.81 -14.12 4.41
CA LYS A 79 -8.83 -14.45 5.45
C LYS A 79 -8.30 -13.20 6.17
N ARG A 80 -8.06 -12.14 5.39
CA ARG A 80 -7.65 -10.83 5.89
C ARG A 80 -8.74 -10.18 6.75
N LEU A 81 -9.98 -10.13 6.26
CA LEU A 81 -11.11 -9.55 7.00
C LEU A 81 -11.39 -10.27 8.32
N ASP A 82 -11.24 -11.60 8.35
CA ASP A 82 -11.37 -12.39 9.58
C ASP A 82 -10.27 -12.09 10.61
N THR A 83 -9.10 -11.63 10.17
CA THR A 83 -8.01 -11.23 11.07
C THR A 83 -8.27 -9.85 11.67
N ILE A 84 -8.87 -8.96 10.87
CA ILE A 84 -9.26 -7.61 11.28
C ILE A 84 -10.39 -7.68 12.34
N SER A 85 -11.44 -8.47 12.10
CA SER A 85 -12.58 -8.58 13.03
C SER A 85 -12.18 -9.10 14.42
N ARG A 86 -11.25 -10.06 14.47
CA ARG A 86 -10.72 -10.62 15.73
C ARG A 86 -9.80 -9.68 16.50
N SER A 87 -9.27 -8.63 15.85
CA SER A 87 -8.26 -7.75 16.46
C SER A 87 -8.85 -6.56 17.22
N GLY A 88 -10.17 -6.33 17.18
CA GLY A 88 -10.92 -5.42 18.07
C GLY A 88 -10.53 -3.93 18.06
N LYS A 89 -9.49 -3.54 17.31
CA LYS A 89 -8.96 -2.18 17.26
C LYS A 89 -9.32 -1.52 15.92
N ASN A 90 -9.71 -0.25 15.97
CA ASN A 90 -9.87 0.66 14.84
C ASN A 90 -8.51 0.92 14.15
N LEU A 91 -7.95 -0.09 13.48
CA LEU A 91 -6.56 -0.08 12.97
C LEU A 91 -6.43 0.48 11.54
N LEU A 92 -7.54 0.85 10.89
CA LEU A 92 -7.56 1.23 9.47
C LEU A 92 -8.06 2.67 9.22
N GLN A 93 -8.20 3.49 10.27
CA GLN A 93 -8.79 4.84 10.17
C GLN A 93 -7.89 5.87 9.44
N ASN A 94 -6.64 5.54 9.14
CA ASN A 94 -5.68 6.45 8.49
C ASN A 94 -5.37 6.03 7.05
N GLN A 95 -6.34 6.16 6.15
CA GLN A 95 -6.18 5.82 4.73
C GLN A 95 -6.50 6.97 3.75
N SER A 96 -6.51 8.22 4.22
CA SER A 96 -6.89 9.35 3.36
C SER A 96 -5.78 9.91 2.47
N ASP A 97 -4.49 9.72 2.76
CA ASP A 97 -3.42 10.43 2.04
C ASP A 97 -2.22 9.53 1.67
N GLY A 98 -2.52 8.43 0.99
CA GLY A 98 -1.52 7.54 0.39
C GLY A 98 -1.07 8.01 -0.98
N MET A 99 0.25 7.94 -1.24
CA MET A 99 0.83 8.10 -2.58
C MET A 99 0.08 7.20 -3.58
N ARG A 100 -0.30 7.73 -4.75
CA ARG A 100 -1.06 6.97 -5.75
C ARG A 100 -0.24 5.75 -6.15
N LEU A 101 -0.86 4.58 -6.24
CA LEU A 101 -0.18 3.34 -6.63
C LEU A 101 0.59 3.49 -7.95
N GLN A 102 0.13 4.34 -8.87
CA GLN A 102 0.79 4.66 -10.13
C GLN A 102 2.16 5.35 -9.93
N ASP A 103 2.29 6.22 -8.93
CA ASP A 103 3.52 6.95 -8.66
C ASP A 103 4.59 6.06 -7.98
N VAL A 104 4.17 4.96 -7.37
CA VAL A 104 5.04 3.97 -6.69
C VAL A 104 5.86 3.14 -7.68
N PHE A 105 5.50 3.16 -8.97
CA PHE A 105 6.24 2.47 -10.03
C PHE A 105 7.28 3.35 -10.74
N ILE A 106 7.31 4.67 -10.47
CA ILE A 106 8.24 5.58 -11.13
C ILE A 106 9.57 5.59 -10.37
N GLU A 107 10.58 4.93 -10.95
CA GLU A 107 11.95 4.97 -10.41
C GLU A 107 12.70 6.21 -10.94
N GLU A 108 12.74 7.25 -10.12
CA GLU A 108 13.62 8.40 -10.33
C GLU A 108 15.01 8.12 -9.73
N ALA A 109 16.03 8.03 -10.59
CA ALA A 109 17.42 7.86 -10.20
C ALA A 109 17.84 8.89 -9.14
N GLY A 110 18.43 8.42 -8.04
CA GLY A 110 18.88 9.28 -6.96
C GLY A 110 17.80 9.84 -6.02
N LYS A 111 16.52 9.76 -6.39
CA LYS A 111 15.38 10.35 -5.65
C LYS A 111 14.39 9.33 -5.11
N THR A 112 14.27 8.17 -5.73
CA THR A 112 13.38 7.10 -5.28
C THR A 112 14.14 5.81 -5.06
N LYS A 113 13.63 4.95 -4.17
CA LYS A 113 14.15 3.60 -3.99
C LYS A 113 13.11 2.64 -3.41
N THR A 114 13.12 1.40 -3.89
CA THR A 114 12.43 0.27 -3.29
C THR A 114 13.36 -0.44 -2.30
N ILE A 115 12.92 -0.67 -1.07
CA ILE A 115 13.78 -1.17 0.02
C ILE A 115 13.04 -2.22 0.84
N ASP A 116 13.67 -3.38 1.02
CA ASP A 116 13.20 -4.40 1.96
C ASP A 116 13.63 -4.04 3.38
N LEU A 117 12.67 -4.08 4.30
CA LEU A 117 12.90 -3.80 5.71
C LEU A 117 13.59 -4.98 6.41
N LYS A 118 14.49 -4.66 7.33
CA LYS A 118 15.07 -5.60 8.30
C LYS A 118 14.26 -5.59 9.59
N ASN A 119 14.33 -6.70 10.34
CA ASN A 119 13.70 -6.87 11.65
C ASN A 119 12.22 -6.46 11.65
N VAL A 120 11.45 -7.04 10.72
CA VAL A 120 10.05 -6.71 10.52
C VAL A 120 9.18 -7.07 11.71
N ALA A 121 8.01 -6.42 11.81
CA ALA A 121 7.01 -6.73 12.82
C ALA A 121 6.41 -8.13 12.67
N ASP A 122 5.61 -8.55 13.66
CA ASP A 122 4.99 -9.86 13.70
C ASP A 122 3.88 -10.02 12.64
N LYS A 123 3.58 -11.27 12.29
CA LYS A 123 2.59 -11.62 11.26
C LYS A 123 1.22 -10.95 11.47
N LYS A 124 0.78 -10.80 12.72
CA LYS A 124 -0.51 -10.15 13.01
C LYS A 124 -0.48 -8.70 12.56
N THR A 125 0.57 -7.95 12.89
CA THR A 125 0.76 -6.58 12.44
C THR A 125 0.89 -6.49 10.92
N LEU A 126 1.72 -7.34 10.30
CA LEU A 126 1.96 -7.30 8.85
C LEU A 126 0.71 -7.66 8.02
N SER A 127 -0.13 -8.56 8.50
CA SER A 127 -1.38 -8.97 7.83
C SER A 127 -2.38 -7.81 7.65
N LEU A 128 -2.20 -6.72 8.40
CA LEU A 128 -3.05 -5.55 8.35
C LEU A 128 -2.61 -4.53 7.29
N LEU A 129 -1.41 -4.66 6.73
CA LEU A 129 -0.86 -3.73 5.75
C LEU A 129 -1.59 -3.81 4.41
N GLN A 130 -1.54 -2.72 3.64
CA GLN A 130 -1.97 -2.67 2.24
C GLN A 130 -0.89 -1.98 1.41
N PRO A 131 -0.70 -2.39 0.14
CA PRO A 131 0.11 -1.60 -0.78
C PRO A 131 -0.47 -0.17 -0.85
N GLY A 132 0.40 0.82 -0.85
CA GLY A 132 0.05 2.25 -0.82
C GLY A 132 -0.20 2.82 0.57
N ASN A 133 -0.19 2.02 1.65
CA ASN A 133 -0.25 2.59 3.01
C ASN A 133 0.95 3.50 3.28
N THR A 134 0.67 4.73 3.69
CA THR A 134 1.70 5.71 4.08
C THR A 134 2.41 5.26 5.35
N VAL A 135 3.74 5.34 5.31
CA VAL A 135 4.60 5.07 6.46
C VAL A 135 5.49 6.26 6.75
N VAL A 136 5.89 6.38 8.01
CA VAL A 136 6.76 7.44 8.51
C VAL A 136 8.13 6.85 8.81
N LEU A 137 9.16 7.57 8.37
CA LEU A 137 10.55 7.26 8.68
C LEU A 137 10.95 8.00 9.96
N VAL A 138 11.46 7.26 10.96
CA VAL A 138 11.87 7.82 12.25
C VAL A 138 13.32 7.49 12.53
N VAL A 139 14.15 8.52 12.70
CA VAL A 139 15.56 8.35 13.08
C VAL A 139 15.67 8.18 14.59
N LYS A 140 16.27 7.08 15.04
CA LYS A 140 16.57 6.83 16.47
C LYS A 140 17.82 5.97 16.59
N ARG A 141 18.71 6.27 17.54
CA ARG A 141 19.93 5.46 17.83
C ARG A 141 20.71 5.07 16.56
N SER A 142 20.94 6.03 15.67
CA SER A 142 21.64 5.83 14.39
C SER A 142 21.00 4.80 13.43
N LYS A 143 19.69 4.55 13.57
CA LYS A 143 18.89 3.71 12.66
C LYS A 143 17.65 4.46 12.19
N VAL A 144 17.13 4.04 11.04
CA VAL A 144 15.87 4.54 10.49
C VAL A 144 14.80 3.47 10.67
N PHE A 145 13.85 3.74 11.55
CA PHE A 145 12.69 2.91 11.81
C PHE A 145 11.56 3.29 10.86
N VAL A 146 10.79 2.30 10.43
CA VAL A 146 9.59 2.50 9.62
C VAL A 146 8.38 2.14 10.46
N GLN A 147 7.45 3.08 10.56
CA GLN A 147 6.23 2.93 11.33
C GLN A 147 5.02 3.46 10.57
N MET A 148 3.83 2.96 10.88
CA MET A 148 2.58 3.57 10.43
C MET A 148 2.37 4.93 11.10
N THR A 149 1.44 5.72 10.58
CA THR A 149 1.04 7.03 11.15
C THR A 149 0.55 6.92 12.61
N ASN A 150 0.00 5.77 12.99
CA ASN A 150 -0.42 5.46 14.37
C ASN A 150 0.74 4.96 15.27
N LYS A 151 2.00 5.15 14.87
CA LYS A 151 3.22 4.69 15.56
C LYS A 151 3.39 3.17 15.65
N THR A 152 2.61 2.39 14.89
CA THR A 152 2.83 0.93 14.82
C THR A 152 4.13 0.64 14.09
N TYR A 153 5.08 -0.03 14.76
CA TYR A 153 6.35 -0.43 14.18
C TYR A 153 6.18 -1.48 13.07
N LEU A 154 6.90 -1.34 11.96
CA LEU A 154 6.86 -2.26 10.82
C LEU A 154 8.20 -2.93 10.52
N GLY A 155 9.31 -2.23 10.79
CA GLY A 155 10.66 -2.69 10.47
C GLY A 155 11.68 -1.55 10.53
N MET A 156 12.92 -1.83 10.14
CA MET A 156 13.99 -0.85 10.00
C MET A 156 14.57 -0.88 8.59
N LEU A 157 15.09 0.26 8.13
CA LEU A 157 15.88 0.27 6.90
C LEU A 157 17.20 -0.49 7.11
N PRO A 158 17.73 -1.16 6.07
CA PRO A 158 19.09 -1.71 6.08
C PRO A 158 20.13 -0.66 6.48
N ASP A 159 21.17 -1.06 7.20
CA ASP A 159 22.14 -0.12 7.77
C ASP A 159 22.85 0.73 6.70
N ASN A 160 23.18 0.16 5.53
CA ASN A 160 23.77 0.90 4.41
C ASN A 160 22.86 2.04 3.89
N VAL A 161 21.55 1.82 3.88
CA VAL A 161 20.57 2.85 3.51
C VAL A 161 20.43 3.85 4.66
N GLY A 162 20.27 3.37 5.88
CA GLY A 162 20.09 4.20 7.08
C GLY A 162 21.25 5.17 7.29
N MET A 163 22.50 4.69 7.22
CA MET A 163 23.72 5.50 7.35
C MET A 163 23.74 6.67 6.37
N ARG A 164 23.22 6.49 5.14
CA ARG A 164 23.13 7.55 4.14
C ARG A 164 21.97 8.50 4.41
N MET A 165 20.80 7.98 4.77
CA MET A 165 19.60 8.80 4.94
C MET A 165 19.64 9.65 6.21
N ILE A 166 20.28 9.20 7.29
CA ILE A 166 20.29 9.91 8.57
C ILE A 166 20.86 11.34 8.46
N PRO A 167 22.06 11.56 7.89
CA PRO A 167 22.58 12.92 7.68
C PRO A 167 21.67 13.80 6.82
N LEU A 168 21.01 13.21 5.82
CA LEU A 168 20.13 13.93 4.91
C LEU A 168 18.82 14.35 5.61
N ILE A 169 18.17 13.42 6.33
CA ILE A 169 16.97 13.67 7.14
C ILE A 169 17.28 14.74 8.20
N ASN A 170 18.34 14.54 9.00
CA ASN A 170 18.74 15.49 10.03
C ASN A 170 19.14 16.85 9.43
N GLY A 171 19.60 16.85 8.19
CA GLY A 171 19.94 18.06 7.47
C GLY A 171 18.75 18.77 6.81
N GLY A 172 17.53 18.26 6.93
CA GLY A 172 16.29 18.91 6.47
C GLY A 172 15.74 18.39 5.14
N ASN A 173 16.27 17.29 4.60
CA ASN A 173 15.61 16.63 3.47
C ASN A 173 14.33 15.94 3.94
N GLU A 174 13.30 15.99 3.10
CA GLU A 174 12.00 15.38 3.39
C GLU A 174 11.75 14.20 2.45
N TYR A 175 11.05 13.20 2.97
CA TYR A 175 10.78 11.94 2.28
C TYR A 175 9.34 11.53 2.49
N SER A 176 8.69 11.09 1.42
CA SER A 176 7.47 10.30 1.49
C SER A 176 7.81 8.83 1.37
N ALA A 177 7.08 7.98 2.09
CA ALA A 177 7.26 6.54 2.04
C ALA A 177 5.92 5.82 2.11
N CYS A 178 5.81 4.70 1.39
CA CYS A 178 4.62 3.85 1.43
C CYS A 178 4.98 2.37 1.31
N ILE A 179 4.06 1.50 1.72
CA ILE A 179 4.20 0.06 1.53
C ILE A 179 4.06 -0.27 0.05
N LYS A 180 5.06 -0.92 -0.55
CA LYS A 180 4.99 -1.45 -1.92
C LYS A 180 4.52 -2.90 -1.93
N ALA A 181 5.11 -3.73 -1.10
CA ALA A 181 4.77 -5.15 -0.96
C ALA A 181 4.98 -5.61 0.49
N PHE A 182 4.33 -6.70 0.88
CA PHE A 182 4.51 -7.33 2.18
C PHE A 182 4.06 -8.79 2.14
N GLY A 183 4.54 -9.57 3.10
CA GLY A 183 4.10 -10.93 3.37
C GLY A 183 4.21 -11.25 4.85
N ASP A 184 4.19 -12.54 5.18
CA ASP A 184 4.22 -12.99 6.58
C ASP A 184 5.53 -12.67 7.31
N LYS A 185 6.63 -12.47 6.57
CA LYS A 185 7.99 -12.26 7.11
C LYS A 185 8.79 -11.17 6.39
N PHE A 186 8.16 -10.41 5.50
CA PHE A 186 8.84 -9.35 4.76
C PHE A 186 7.93 -8.15 4.56
N VAL A 187 8.54 -6.98 4.45
CA VAL A 187 7.89 -5.72 4.10
C VAL A 187 8.83 -4.97 3.19
N THR A 188 8.32 -4.53 2.05
CA THR A 188 9.03 -3.73 1.06
C THR A 188 8.39 -2.35 1.01
N VAL A 189 9.19 -1.32 1.21
CA VAL A 189 8.74 0.08 1.15
C VAL A 189 9.27 0.77 -0.10
N PHE A 190 8.48 1.66 -0.65
CA PHE A 190 8.91 2.62 -1.63
C PHE A 190 9.13 3.97 -0.93
N ILE A 191 10.28 4.58 -1.15
CA ILE A 191 10.64 5.87 -0.56
C ILE A 191 10.96 6.84 -1.69
N LYS A 192 10.44 8.07 -1.59
CA LYS A 192 10.68 9.18 -2.50
C LYS A 192 11.15 10.41 -1.73
N GLU A 193 12.25 11.01 -2.17
CA GLU A 193 12.68 12.34 -1.72
C GLU A 193 11.69 13.38 -2.25
N THR A 194 11.01 14.08 -1.34
CA THR A 194 10.06 15.14 -1.68
C THR A 194 10.69 16.52 -1.65
N LYS A 195 11.76 16.68 -0.85
CA LYS A 195 12.50 17.93 -0.73
C LYS A 195 13.98 17.67 -0.50
N LYS A 196 14.82 18.37 -1.27
CA LYS A 196 16.27 18.37 -1.12
C LYS A 196 16.75 19.74 -0.70
N MET A 197 17.53 19.80 0.37
CA MET A 197 18.18 21.01 0.83
C MET A 197 19.40 21.35 -0.04
N ALA A 198 19.64 22.64 -0.28
CA ALA A 198 20.71 23.13 -1.15
C ALA A 198 22.10 22.59 -0.79
N LYS A 199 22.38 22.42 0.52
CA LYS A 199 23.65 21.84 1.01
C LYS A 199 23.93 20.40 0.54
N PHE A 200 22.90 19.68 0.10
CA PHE A 200 23.01 18.31 -0.42
C PHE A 200 22.76 18.23 -1.93
N LYS A 201 22.84 19.34 -2.68
CA LYS A 201 22.56 19.39 -4.13
C LYS A 201 23.28 18.28 -4.92
N ASN A 202 24.53 18.01 -4.59
CA ASN A 202 25.38 17.01 -5.25
C ASN A 202 25.39 15.64 -4.56
N GLN A 203 24.54 15.45 -3.54
CA GLN A 203 24.43 14.20 -2.80
C GLN A 203 23.05 13.58 -3.10
N PRO A 204 22.97 12.52 -3.94
CA PRO A 204 21.71 11.84 -4.18
C PRO A 204 21.26 11.11 -2.90
N SER A 205 19.96 11.04 -2.62
CA SER A 205 19.48 10.31 -1.44
C SER A 205 19.72 8.81 -1.57
N PHE A 206 19.58 8.30 -2.78
CA PHE A 206 19.72 6.88 -3.08
C PHE A 206 20.85 6.67 -4.09
N MET A 207 21.82 5.83 -3.76
CA MET A 207 22.83 5.43 -4.74
C MET A 207 22.17 4.49 -5.76
N ASN A 208 22.32 4.82 -7.05
CA ASN A 208 22.15 3.85 -8.12
C ASN A 208 23.28 2.83 -7.93
N VAL A 209 22.94 1.65 -7.43
CA VAL A 209 23.82 0.51 -7.64
C VAL A 209 23.39 0.00 -9.01
N PRO A 210 24.21 0.15 -10.07
CA PRO A 210 23.92 -0.56 -11.30
C PRO A 210 23.80 -2.04 -10.95
N VAL A 211 22.71 -2.68 -11.37
CA VAL A 211 22.54 -4.13 -11.31
C VAL A 211 23.51 -4.72 -12.34
N ASN A 212 24.80 -4.70 -12.04
CA ASN A 212 25.80 -5.45 -12.79
C ASN A 212 26.18 -6.67 -11.97
N ILE A 213 25.62 -7.81 -12.42
CA ILE A 213 26.30 -9.09 -12.59
C ILE A 213 27.23 -9.49 -11.43
N LEU A 214 26.69 -10.27 -10.50
CA LEU A 214 27.43 -11.38 -9.89
C LEU A 214 26.78 -12.64 -10.48
N SER A 215 27.19 -13.06 -11.68
CA SER A 215 28.31 -13.97 -11.95
C SER A 215 28.02 -15.37 -11.41
N GLU A 216 27.75 -16.27 -12.35
CA GLU A 216 27.94 -17.70 -12.25
C GLU A 216 29.11 -18.05 -11.32
N LYS A 217 28.85 -18.97 -10.39
CA LYS A 217 29.72 -20.11 -10.08
C LYS A 217 28.89 -21.16 -9.34
#